data_AF-A0A8S3VZX2-F1
#
_entry.id   AF-A0A8S3VZX2-F1
#
_cell.length_a   1.000
_cell.length_b   1.000
_cell.length_c   1.000
_cell.angle_alpha   90.00
_cell.angle_beta   90.00
_cell.angle_gamma   90.00
#
_symmetry.space_group_name_H-M   'P 1'
#
loop_
_entity.id
_entity.type
_entity.pdbx_description
1 polymer ?
#
loop_
_entity_poly.entity_id
_entity_poly.type
_entity_poly.pdbx_seq_one_letter_code
_entity_poly.pdbx_strand_id
1 'polypeptide(L)'
;MNIISAKDTYITKFNINDKVIYAKIMWKRTENSLFEIKVFDDNSSWSGCFSTELAEKCRKDVDESEDDYYKNVRTYLSNISDLYVYEFSNALNDSDVATFKWRKKFEGETAVLVHGYVFLYCDKITENKNVLIDFLLRENMLQKKEIEEYQNQNENLKIEVDKLNEELTKFADLKNSLEDTLYGKFVTLLNTKKRRIQHLEDHLKNYEETK
;
A
#
# COMPACT_ATOMS: atom_id res chain seq x y z
N MET A 1 -22.06 -8.86 -15.13
CA MET A 1 -21.15 -7.74 -15.43
C MET A 1 -20.12 -7.68 -14.32
N ASN A 2 -18.89 -8.14 -14.59
CA ASN A 2 -17.81 -8.02 -13.61
C ASN A 2 -17.40 -6.56 -13.53
N ILE A 3 -17.71 -5.91 -12.41
CA ILE A 3 -17.24 -4.58 -12.09
C ILE A 3 -15.73 -4.69 -11.89
N ILE A 4 -14.96 -4.25 -12.90
CA ILE A 4 -13.52 -4.06 -12.75
C ILE A 4 -13.37 -3.05 -11.61
N SER A 5 -12.75 -3.47 -10.51
CA SER A 5 -12.47 -2.60 -9.37
C SER A 5 -11.59 -1.45 -9.85
N ALA A 6 -11.96 -0.22 -9.49
CA ALA A 6 -11.19 0.97 -9.84
C ALA A 6 -9.72 0.90 -9.37
N LYS A 7 -9.45 0.11 -8.32
CA LYS A 7 -8.11 -0.13 -7.76
C LYS A 7 -7.11 -0.76 -8.73
N ASP A 8 -7.59 -1.41 -9.79
CA ASP A 8 -6.76 -2.11 -10.77
C ASP A 8 -6.77 -1.42 -12.15
N THR A 9 -7.30 -0.20 -12.25
CA THR A 9 -7.25 0.60 -13.47
C THR A 9 -6.30 1.78 -13.31
N TYR A 10 -5.38 1.95 -14.27
CA TYR A 10 -4.43 3.07 -14.30
C TYR A 10 -4.61 3.87 -15.58
N ILE A 11 -4.45 5.18 -15.47
CA ILE A 11 -4.37 6.08 -16.63
C ILE A 11 -2.98 6.70 -16.62
N THR A 12 -2.22 6.41 -17.67
CA THR A 12 -0.83 6.84 -17.80
C THR A 12 -0.67 7.70 -19.05
N LYS A 13 0.02 8.83 -18.91
CA LYS A 13 0.38 9.73 -20.02
C LYS A 13 1.76 9.36 -20.53
N PHE A 14 1.92 8.90 -21.76
CA PHE A 14 3.24 8.66 -22.35
C PHE A 14 3.62 9.77 -23.32
N ASN A 15 4.88 10.20 -23.27
CA ASN A 15 5.46 11.10 -24.27
C ASN A 15 6.32 10.25 -25.22
N ILE A 16 5.85 10.03 -26.45
CA ILE A 16 6.50 9.16 -27.43
C ILE A 16 6.71 9.96 -28.72
N ASN A 17 7.95 10.11 -29.18
CA ASN A 17 8.30 10.84 -30.42
C ASN A 17 7.65 12.24 -30.50
N ASP A 18 7.76 13.03 -29.42
CA ASP A 18 7.15 14.36 -29.25
C ASP A 18 5.61 14.41 -29.32
N LYS A 19 4.95 13.25 -29.28
CA LYS A 19 3.50 13.14 -29.16
C LYS A 19 3.10 12.66 -27.78
N VAL A 20 1.99 13.19 -27.29
CA VAL A 20 1.39 12.76 -26.03
C VAL A 20 0.30 11.75 -26.33
N ILE A 21 0.47 10.53 -25.84
CA ILE A 21 -0.58 9.51 -25.85
C ILE A 21 -1.02 9.22 -24.41
N TYR A 22 -2.28 8.85 -24.25
CA TYR A 22 -2.82 8.41 -22.97
C TYR A 22 -3.18 6.94 -23.07
N ALA A 23 -2.81 6.13 -22.08
CA ALA A 23 -3.26 4.75 -22.01
C ALA A 23 -4.09 4.53 -20.74
N LYS A 24 -5.24 3.90 -20.90
CA LYS A 24 -6.01 3.30 -19.82
C LYS A 24 -5.68 1.81 -19.75
N ILE A 25 -5.14 1.37 -18.63
CA ILE A 25 -4.66 0.01 -18.42
C ILE A 25 -5.51 -0.61 -17.32
N MET A 26 -6.26 -1.65 -17.66
CA MET A 26 -7.22 -2.32 -16.79
C MET A 26 -6.66 -3.69 -16.44
N TRP A 27 -6.07 -3.81 -15.26
CA TRP A 27 -5.51 -5.07 -14.78
C TRP A 27 -6.62 -6.02 -14.39
N LYS A 28 -6.57 -7.21 -14.98
CA LYS A 28 -7.55 -8.26 -14.76
C LYS A 28 -6.86 -9.60 -15.00
N ARG A 29 -6.15 -10.09 -13.98
CA ARG A 29 -5.51 -11.41 -14.02
C ARG A 29 -6.58 -12.49 -14.14
N THR A 30 -6.73 -13.02 -15.35
CA THR A 30 -7.57 -14.15 -15.71
C THR A 30 -6.67 -15.26 -16.26
N GLU A 31 -7.24 -16.43 -16.56
CA GLU A 31 -6.50 -17.54 -17.16
C GLU A 31 -5.81 -17.15 -18.48
N ASN A 32 -6.44 -16.25 -19.26
CA ASN A 32 -6.00 -15.93 -20.63
C ASN A 32 -5.50 -14.49 -20.82
N SER A 33 -5.67 -13.62 -19.83
CA SER A 33 -5.34 -12.19 -19.92
C SER A 33 -4.83 -11.67 -18.59
N LEU A 34 -3.86 -10.77 -18.65
CA LEU A 34 -3.32 -10.07 -17.49
C LEU A 34 -3.89 -8.67 -17.36
N PHE A 35 -3.98 -7.97 -18.48
CA PHE A 35 -4.59 -6.66 -18.55
C PHE A 35 -5.11 -6.37 -19.96
N GLU A 36 -6.12 -5.51 -19.99
CA GLU A 36 -6.59 -4.84 -21.19
C GLU A 36 -5.99 -3.44 -21.22
N ILE A 37 -5.59 -2.98 -22.40
CA ILE A 37 -5.03 -1.64 -22.60
C ILE A 37 -5.80 -0.94 -23.70
N LYS A 38 -6.12 0.32 -23.45
CA LYS A 38 -6.71 1.22 -24.42
C LYS A 38 -5.87 2.48 -24.54
N VAL A 39 -5.36 2.74 -25.73
CA VAL A 39 -4.51 3.90 -26.05
C VAL A 39 -5.36 4.95 -26.77
N PHE A 40 -5.16 6.20 -26.39
CA PHE A 40 -5.87 7.36 -26.90
C PHE A 40 -4.87 8.37 -27.44
N ASP A 41 -5.01 8.69 -28.72
CA ASP A 41 -4.41 9.86 -29.35
C ASP A 41 -5.49 10.97 -29.47
N ASP A 42 -5.16 12.12 -30.06
CA ASP A 42 -6.10 13.24 -30.27
C ASP A 42 -7.34 12.85 -31.09
N ASN A 43 -7.19 11.92 -32.04
CA ASN A 43 -8.24 11.62 -33.04
C ASN A 43 -8.71 10.16 -33.06
N SER A 44 -8.07 9.27 -32.32
CA SER A 44 -8.30 7.83 -32.45
C SER A 44 -8.04 7.11 -31.13
N SER A 45 -8.70 5.97 -30.97
CA SER A 45 -8.46 5.06 -29.84
C SER A 45 -8.16 3.66 -30.36
N TRP A 46 -7.26 2.96 -29.68
CA TRP A 46 -6.92 1.58 -29.99
C TRP A 46 -7.04 0.73 -28.75
N SER A 47 -7.61 -0.46 -28.89
CA SER A 47 -7.78 -1.42 -27.80
C SER A 47 -6.95 -2.67 -28.05
N GLY A 48 -6.39 -3.24 -26.99
CA GLY A 48 -5.72 -4.53 -27.05
C GLY A 48 -5.64 -5.21 -25.70
N CYS A 49 -5.09 -6.41 -25.71
CA CYS A 49 -5.04 -7.30 -24.56
C CYS A 49 -3.65 -7.91 -24.45
N PHE A 50 -3.09 -7.89 -23.25
CA PHE A 50 -1.86 -8.61 -22.93
C PHE A 50 -2.23 -9.97 -22.35
N SER A 51 -2.04 -11.02 -23.16
CA SER A 51 -2.37 -12.39 -22.76
C SER A 51 -1.33 -12.98 -21.80
N THR A 52 -1.75 -13.97 -21.02
CA THR A 52 -0.87 -14.76 -20.15
C THR A 52 0.22 -15.48 -20.97
N GLU A 53 -0.14 -16.02 -22.14
CA GLU A 53 0.81 -16.64 -23.07
C GLU A 53 1.88 -15.66 -23.57
N LEU A 54 1.46 -14.46 -23.97
CA LEU A 54 2.39 -13.44 -24.47
C LEU A 54 3.32 -12.96 -23.36
N ALA A 55 2.80 -12.84 -22.14
CA ALA A 55 3.60 -12.50 -20.97
C ALA A 55 4.61 -13.58 -20.62
N GLU A 56 4.23 -14.85 -20.69
CA GLU A 56 5.17 -15.96 -20.45
C GLU A 56 6.31 -15.95 -21.48
N LYS A 57 5.99 -15.66 -22.74
CA LYS A 57 7.00 -15.49 -23.79
C LYS A 57 7.94 -14.34 -23.50
N CYS A 58 7.41 -13.14 -23.24
CA CYS A 58 8.23 -11.95 -22.94
C CYS A 58 9.08 -12.17 -21.69
N ARG A 59 8.53 -12.80 -20.65
CA ARG A 59 9.25 -13.16 -19.43
C ARG A 59 10.45 -14.07 -19.72
N LYS A 60 10.27 -15.10 -20.55
CA LYS A 60 11.36 -16.01 -20.94
C LYS A 60 12.47 -15.28 -21.69
N ASP A 61 12.12 -14.30 -22.51
CA ASP A 61 13.10 -13.50 -23.26
C ASP A 61 13.95 -12.58 -22.35
N VAL A 62 13.45 -12.25 -21.14
CA VAL A 62 14.14 -11.37 -20.18
C VAL A 62 14.65 -12.07 -18.92
N ASP A 63 14.46 -13.39 -18.82
CA ASP A 63 14.89 -14.26 -17.71
C ASP A 63 14.49 -13.74 -16.31
N GLU A 64 13.24 -13.25 -16.17
CA GLU A 64 12.68 -12.80 -14.89
C GLU A 64 11.74 -13.86 -14.29
N SER A 65 11.58 -13.87 -12.95
CA SER A 65 10.58 -14.71 -12.29
C SER A 65 9.16 -14.27 -12.67
N GLU A 66 8.16 -15.15 -12.49
CA GLU A 66 6.76 -14.78 -12.79
C GLU A 66 6.30 -13.55 -12.02
N ASP A 67 6.48 -13.58 -10.70
CA ASP A 67 6.00 -12.53 -9.82
C ASP A 67 6.76 -11.22 -10.00
N ASP A 68 8.08 -11.29 -10.22
CA ASP A 68 8.89 -10.09 -10.47
C ASP A 68 8.54 -9.45 -11.80
N TYR A 69 8.39 -10.24 -12.86
CA TYR A 69 7.99 -9.73 -14.17
C TYR A 69 6.64 -9.02 -14.11
N TYR A 70 5.63 -9.63 -13.48
CA TYR A 70 4.32 -8.99 -13.33
C TYR A 70 4.36 -7.73 -12.50
N LYS A 71 5.07 -7.74 -11.37
CA LYS A 71 5.23 -6.57 -10.53
C LYS A 71 5.91 -5.44 -11.30
N ASN A 72 6.99 -5.74 -12.02
CA ASN A 72 7.72 -4.80 -12.85
C ASN A 72 6.82 -4.20 -13.93
N VAL A 73 6.19 -5.03 -14.77
CA VAL A 73 5.29 -4.56 -15.83
C VAL A 73 4.16 -3.71 -15.25
N ARG A 74 3.57 -4.11 -14.12
CA ARG A 74 2.55 -3.31 -13.43
C ARG A 74 3.08 -1.96 -12.99
N THR A 75 4.22 -1.93 -12.31
CA THR A 75 4.82 -0.69 -11.82
C THR A 75 5.16 0.26 -12.97
N TYR A 76 5.79 -0.21 -14.04
CA TYR A 76 6.28 0.65 -15.12
C TYR A 76 5.19 1.06 -16.11
N LEU A 77 4.10 0.31 -16.23
CA LEU A 77 2.95 0.75 -17.02
C LEU A 77 2.04 1.72 -16.25
N SER A 78 2.00 1.63 -14.93
CA SER A 78 1.24 2.54 -14.07
C SER A 78 2.00 3.83 -13.76
N ASN A 79 3.33 3.76 -13.59
CA ASN A 79 4.20 4.88 -13.27
C ASN A 79 5.35 4.97 -14.27
N ILE A 80 5.41 6.07 -15.00
CA ILE A 80 6.49 6.33 -15.96
C ILE A 80 7.82 6.36 -15.21
N SER A 81 8.77 5.57 -15.68
CA SER A 81 10.13 5.50 -15.14
C SER A 81 11.15 5.81 -16.22
N ASP A 82 12.23 6.51 -15.86
CA ASP A 82 13.33 6.82 -16.77
C ASP A 82 14.10 5.57 -17.24
N LEU A 83 13.92 4.46 -16.50
CA LEU A 83 14.46 3.14 -16.82
C LEU A 83 13.76 2.48 -18.01
N TYR A 84 12.60 2.98 -18.44
CA TYR A 84 11.84 2.41 -19.54
C TYR A 84 11.65 3.39 -20.69
N VAL A 85 11.72 2.86 -21.91
CA VAL A 85 11.36 3.56 -23.15
C VAL A 85 10.07 2.94 -23.67
N TYR A 86 9.11 3.80 -24.00
CA TYR A 86 7.84 3.37 -24.57
C TYR A 86 7.81 3.73 -26.04
N GLU A 87 7.32 2.80 -26.85
CA GLU A 87 7.18 2.98 -28.30
C GLU A 87 5.74 2.67 -28.70
N PHE A 88 5.20 3.52 -29.55
CA PHE A 88 3.90 3.33 -30.17
C PHE A 88 4.06 3.52 -31.67
N SER A 89 3.74 2.49 -32.44
CA SER A 89 3.90 2.49 -33.90
C SER A 89 2.72 1.80 -34.58
N ASN A 90 2.12 2.45 -35.56
CA ASN A 90 1.15 1.81 -36.47
C ASN A 90 1.89 0.83 -37.39
N ALA A 91 1.23 -0.26 -37.78
CA ALA A 91 1.76 -1.17 -38.77
C ALA A 91 1.90 -0.42 -40.10
N LEU A 92 3.07 -0.53 -40.74
CA LEU A 92 3.43 0.20 -41.97
C LEU A 92 2.44 -0.01 -43.13
N ASN A 93 1.63 -1.07 -43.09
CA ASN A 93 0.71 -1.47 -44.15
C ASN A 93 -0.77 -1.49 -43.72
N ASP A 94 -1.07 -1.16 -42.46
CA ASP A 94 -2.42 -1.24 -41.91
C ASP A 94 -2.59 -0.17 -40.83
N SER A 95 -3.41 0.85 -41.10
CA SER A 95 -3.72 1.90 -40.14
C SER A 95 -4.48 1.38 -38.92
N ASP A 96 -5.12 0.22 -39.04
CA ASP A 96 -6.03 -0.32 -38.04
C ASP A 96 -5.31 -1.17 -37.00
N VAL A 97 -4.03 -1.51 -37.23
CA VAL A 97 -3.20 -2.26 -36.27
C VAL A 97 -2.05 -1.39 -35.79
N ALA A 98 -1.93 -1.24 -34.48
CA ALA A 98 -0.81 -0.58 -33.83
C ALA A 98 -0.11 -1.54 -32.87
N THR A 99 1.15 -1.23 -32.54
CA THR A 99 1.91 -1.96 -31.53
C THR A 99 2.38 -0.98 -30.47
N PHE A 100 2.10 -1.31 -29.21
CA PHE A 100 2.65 -0.63 -28.05
C PHE A 100 3.72 -1.50 -27.41
N LYS A 101 4.93 -0.97 -27.23
CA LYS A 101 6.07 -1.69 -26.66
C LYS A 101 6.66 -0.91 -25.50
N TRP A 102 7.14 -1.63 -24.50
CA TRP A 102 7.95 -1.08 -23.42
C TRP A 102 9.30 -1.80 -23.38
N ARG A 103 10.37 -1.01 -23.35
CA ARG A 103 11.75 -1.48 -23.38
C ARG A 103 12.47 -1.05 -22.11
N LYS A 104 13.24 -1.95 -21.51
CA LYS A 104 14.05 -1.69 -20.32
C LYS A 104 15.44 -1.21 -20.76
N LYS A 105 15.89 -0.08 -20.21
CA LYS A 105 17.27 0.40 -20.33
C LYS A 105 18.14 -0.28 -19.28
N PHE A 106 19.36 -0.64 -19.64
CA PHE A 106 20.37 -1.08 -18.69
C PHE A 106 21.21 0.10 -18.20
N GLU A 107 21.51 0.14 -16.91
CA GLU A 107 22.31 1.21 -16.33
C GLU A 107 23.72 1.21 -16.95
N GLY A 108 24.14 2.38 -17.45
CA GLY A 108 25.48 2.56 -18.02
C GLY A 108 25.65 2.09 -19.47
N GLU A 109 24.60 1.55 -20.11
CA GLU A 109 24.66 1.05 -21.49
C GLU A 109 23.64 1.75 -22.40
N THR A 110 23.95 1.85 -23.70
CA THR A 110 22.98 2.28 -24.72
C THR A 110 22.03 1.16 -25.14
N ALA A 111 22.20 -0.05 -24.58
CA ALA A 111 21.38 -1.21 -24.90
C ALA A 111 19.99 -1.09 -24.27
N VAL A 112 18.97 -1.39 -25.07
CA VAL A 112 17.56 -1.45 -24.65
C VAL A 112 17.00 -2.80 -25.04
N LEU A 113 16.44 -3.52 -24.06
CA LEU A 113 15.79 -4.81 -24.26
C LEU A 113 14.28 -4.63 -24.30
N VAL A 114 13.60 -5.27 -25.26
CA VAL A 114 12.14 -5.31 -25.29
C VAL A 114 11.67 -6.13 -24.11
N HIS A 115 11.04 -5.48 -23.13
CA HIS A 115 10.53 -6.12 -21.93
C HIS A 115 9.10 -6.63 -22.15
N GLY A 116 8.34 -6.01 -23.05
CA GLY A 116 7.09 -6.56 -23.54
C GLY A 116 6.43 -5.70 -24.62
N TYR A 117 5.37 -6.24 -25.22
CA TYR A 117 4.59 -5.57 -26.25
C TYR A 117 3.15 -6.05 -26.27
N VAL A 118 2.26 -5.22 -26.83
CA VAL A 118 0.85 -5.51 -27.08
C VAL A 118 0.46 -5.04 -28.48
N PHE A 119 -0.28 -5.87 -29.19
CA PHE A 119 -0.96 -5.47 -30.42
C PHE A 119 -2.28 -4.79 -30.07
N LEU A 120 -2.53 -3.66 -30.71
CA LEU A 120 -3.68 -2.81 -30.51
C LEU A 120 -4.44 -2.68 -31.83
N TYR A 121 -5.76 -2.69 -31.75
CA TYR A 121 -6.65 -2.57 -32.90
C TYR A 121 -7.44 -1.27 -32.80
N CYS A 122 -7.54 -0.54 -33.90
CA CYS A 122 -8.27 0.72 -33.95
C CYS A 122 -9.75 0.47 -33.64
N ASP A 123 -10.30 1.26 -32.72
CA ASP A 123 -11.69 1.13 -32.34
C ASP A 123 -12.58 1.71 -33.45
N LYS A 124 -13.62 0.96 -33.83
CA LYS A 124 -14.61 1.44 -34.83
C LYS A 124 -15.35 2.70 -34.39
N ILE A 125 -15.48 2.89 -33.08
CA ILE A 125 -16.04 4.08 -32.46
C ILE A 125 -14.92 4.69 -31.64
N THR A 126 -14.39 5.82 -32.11
CA THR A 126 -13.37 6.57 -31.37
C THR A 126 -13.96 7.05 -30.06
N GLU A 127 -13.50 6.48 -28.95
CA GLU A 127 -13.76 7.06 -27.65
C GLU A 127 -12.85 8.27 -27.47
N ASN A 128 -13.45 9.41 -27.13
CA ASN A 128 -12.71 10.64 -26.87
C ASN A 128 -12.04 10.57 -25.48
N LYS A 129 -10.94 11.30 -25.32
CA LYS A 129 -10.25 11.59 -24.05
C LYS A 129 -11.19 12.07 -22.94
N ASN A 130 -12.36 12.62 -23.26
CA ASN A 130 -13.40 12.95 -22.28
C ASN A 130 -13.77 11.76 -21.37
N VAL A 131 -13.77 10.53 -21.89
CA VAL A 131 -14.04 9.32 -21.08
C VAL A 131 -12.97 9.13 -20.00
N LEU A 132 -11.71 9.48 -20.29
CA LEU A 132 -10.63 9.46 -19.31
C LEU A 132 -10.84 10.56 -18.26
N ILE A 133 -11.24 11.75 -18.67
CA ILE A 133 -11.52 12.87 -17.76
C ILE A 133 -12.66 12.50 -16.80
N ASP A 134 -13.78 11.97 -17.31
CA ASP A 134 -14.91 11.54 -16.50
C ASP A 134 -14.51 10.44 -15.50
N PHE A 135 -13.66 9.51 -15.92
CA PHE A 135 -13.09 8.51 -15.03
C PHE A 135 -12.23 9.15 -13.93
N LEU A 136 -11.28 10.01 -14.29
CA LEU A 136 -10.39 10.67 -13.33
C LEU A 136 -11.15 11.58 -12.35
N LEU A 137 -12.20 12.27 -12.80
CA LEU A 137 -13.06 13.07 -11.94
C LEU A 137 -13.81 12.21 -10.92
N ARG A 138 -14.35 11.06 -11.36
CA ARG A 138 -15.01 10.10 -10.47
C ARG A 138 -14.04 9.57 -9.42
N GLU A 139 -12.86 9.11 -9.85
CA GLU A 139 -11.83 8.59 -8.94
C GLU A 139 -11.36 9.66 -7.95
N ASN A 140 -11.16 10.90 -8.40
CA ASN A 140 -10.78 11.99 -7.51
C ASN A 140 -11.86 12.28 -6.45
N MET A 141 -13.13 12.23 -6.82
CA MET A 141 -14.24 12.40 -5.89
C MET A 141 -14.29 11.27 -4.85
N LEU A 142 -14.12 10.01 -5.29
CA LEU A 142 -14.07 8.85 -4.40
C LEU A 142 -12.88 8.94 -3.44
N GLN A 143 -11.69 9.25 -3.95
CA GLN A 143 -10.48 9.41 -3.14
C GLN A 143 -10.63 10.54 -2.10
N LYS A 144 -11.22 11.67 -2.46
CA LYS A 144 -11.50 12.76 -1.51
C LYS A 144 -12.41 12.30 -0.37
N LYS A 145 -13.46 11.54 -0.69
CA LYS A 145 -14.37 10.99 0.30
C LYS A 145 -13.67 9.98 1.22
N GLU A 146 -12.84 9.09 0.66
CA GLU A 146 -12.05 8.14 1.45
C GLU A 146 -11.06 8.86 2.38
N ILE A 147 -10.40 9.93 1.91
CA ILE A 147 -9.49 10.74 2.73
C ILE A 147 -10.25 11.38 3.90
N GLU A 148 -11.41 11.98 3.65
CA GLU A 148 -12.24 12.58 4.71
C GLU A 148 -12.70 11.53 5.73
N GLU A 149 -13.10 10.35 5.27
CA GLU A 149 -13.46 9.24 6.15
C GLU A 149 -12.29 8.78 7.02
N TYR A 150 -11.10 8.59 6.43
CA TYR A 150 -9.90 8.22 7.19
C TYR A 150 -9.44 9.32 8.15
N GLN A 151 -9.60 10.60 7.80
CA GLN A 151 -9.31 11.71 8.70
C GLN A 151 -10.22 11.68 9.93
N ASN A 152 -11.53 11.53 9.72
CA ASN A 152 -12.50 11.41 10.82
C ASN A 152 -12.21 10.19 11.71
N GLN A 153 -11.88 9.03 11.11
CA GLN A 153 -11.51 7.84 11.88
C GLN A 153 -10.23 8.06 12.70
N ASN A 154 -9.22 8.71 12.12
CA ASN A 154 -7.96 8.99 12.80
C ASN A 154 -8.14 9.97 13.97
N GLU A 155 -8.98 10.99 13.80
CA GLU A 155 -9.34 11.91 14.89
C GLU A 155 -10.06 11.19 16.03
N ASN A 156 -11.02 10.32 15.71
CA ASN A 156 -11.72 9.52 16.70
C ASN A 156 -10.78 8.58 17.48
N LEU A 157 -9.87 7.89 16.77
CA LEU A 157 -8.87 7.03 17.39
C LEU A 157 -7.93 7.83 18.30
N LYS A 158 -7.54 9.04 17.90
CA LYS A 158 -6.71 9.91 18.73
C LYS A 158 -7.42 10.28 20.04
N ILE A 159 -8.69 10.66 19.96
CA ILE A 159 -9.51 10.95 21.14
C ILE A 159 -9.63 9.72 22.06
N GLU A 160 -9.78 8.53 21.49
CA GLU A 160 -9.85 7.28 22.25
C GLU A 160 -8.53 6.95 22.96
N VAL A 161 -7.40 7.11 22.26
CA VAL A 161 -6.05 6.94 22.84
C VAL A 161 -5.83 7.92 23.99
N ASP A 162 -6.21 9.19 23.84
CA ASP A 162 -6.07 10.19 24.89
C ASP A 162 -6.90 9.81 26.13
N LYS A 163 -8.14 9.34 25.96
CA LYS A 163 -8.99 8.85 27.05
C LYS A 163 -8.37 7.64 27.76
N LEU A 164 -7.89 6.66 27.01
CA LEU A 164 -7.25 5.46 27.58
C LEU A 164 -5.98 5.82 28.35
N ASN A 165 -5.20 6.80 27.88
CA ASN A 165 -4.02 7.29 28.59
C ASN A 165 -4.40 7.98 29.91
N GLU A 166 -5.47 8.78 29.93
CA GLU A 166 -5.98 9.38 31.17
C GLU A 166 -6.45 8.32 32.17
N GLU A 167 -7.20 7.32 31.70
CA GLU A 167 -7.66 6.20 32.55
C GLU A 167 -6.50 5.38 33.09
N LEU A 168 -5.49 5.10 32.25
CA LEU A 168 -4.29 4.38 32.66
C LEU A 168 -3.50 5.15 33.72
N THR A 169 -3.39 6.47 33.58
CA THR A 169 -2.71 7.33 34.56
C THR A 169 -3.43 7.28 35.90
N LYS A 170 -4.76 7.45 35.91
CA LYS A 170 -5.58 7.34 37.13
C LYS A 170 -5.46 5.96 37.78
N PHE A 171 -5.41 4.90 36.98
CA PHE A 171 -5.23 3.54 37.47
C PHE A 171 -3.85 3.35 38.12
N ALA A 172 -2.79 3.89 37.50
CA ALA A 172 -1.45 3.84 38.06
C ALA A 172 -1.36 4.59 39.40
N ASP A 173 -1.97 5.77 39.50
CA ASP A 173 -2.02 6.54 40.75
C ASP A 173 -2.78 5.80 41.86
N LEU A 174 -3.92 5.21 41.53
CA LEU A 174 -4.70 4.39 42.47
C LEU A 174 -3.90 3.19 42.96
N LYS A 175 -3.21 2.50 42.05
CA LYS A 175 -2.33 1.38 42.38
C LYS A 175 -1.23 1.81 43.35
N ASN A 176 -0.52 2.90 43.06
CA ASN A 176 0.56 3.41 43.91
C ASN A 176 0.05 3.78 45.31
N SER A 177 -1.09 4.48 45.40
CA SER A 177 -1.72 4.83 46.69
C SER A 177 -2.11 3.60 47.52
N LEU A 178 -2.60 2.54 46.85
CA LEU A 178 -2.94 1.28 47.49
C LEU A 178 -1.70 0.54 47.98
N GLU A 179 -0.63 0.53 47.19
CA GLU A 179 0.68 -0.03 47.59
C GLU A 179 1.23 0.71 48.82
N ASP A 180 1.25 2.04 48.83
CA ASP A 180 1.70 2.86 49.98
C ASP A 180 0.89 2.55 51.24
N THR A 181 -0.44 2.44 51.10
CA THR A 181 -1.34 2.10 52.20
C THR A 181 -1.04 0.71 52.75
N LEU A 182 -0.81 -0.28 51.88
CA LEU A 182 -0.45 -1.64 52.28
C LEU A 182 0.92 -1.69 52.95
N TYR A 183 1.93 -1.06 52.37
CA TYR A 183 3.27 -0.97 52.95
C TYR A 183 3.24 -0.31 54.33
N GLY A 184 2.49 0.80 54.50
CA GLY A 184 2.32 1.45 55.80
C GLY A 184 1.69 0.54 56.86
N LYS A 185 0.66 -0.22 56.49
CA LYS A 185 0.03 -1.23 57.38
C LYS A 185 1.01 -2.35 57.74
N PHE A 186 1.76 -2.85 56.77
CA PHE A 186 2.78 -3.89 56.99
C PHE A 186 3.87 -3.42 57.94
N VAL A 187 4.40 -2.21 57.77
CA VAL A 187 5.41 -1.62 58.67
C VAL A 187 4.87 -1.48 60.09
N THR A 188 3.63 -1.03 60.25
CA THR A 188 2.98 -0.89 61.57
C THR A 188 2.84 -2.24 62.28
N LEU A 189 2.43 -3.28 61.55
CA LEU A 189 2.37 -4.66 62.05
C LEU A 189 3.77 -5.16 62.45
N LEU A 190 4.77 -4.92 61.62
CA LEU A 190 6.15 -5.34 61.87
C LEU A 190 6.73 -4.69 63.13
N ASN A 191 6.49 -3.38 63.31
CA ASN A 191 6.92 -2.64 64.48
C ASN A 191 6.22 -3.10 65.76
N THR A 192 4.91 -3.40 65.67
CA THR A 192 4.17 -3.98 66.81
C THR A 192 4.74 -5.33 67.21
N LYS A 193 5.05 -6.20 66.23
CA LYS A 193 5.71 -7.48 66.49
C LYS A 193 7.11 -7.31 67.09
N LYS A 194 7.94 -6.40 66.56
CA LYS A 194 9.28 -6.09 67.11
C LYS A 194 9.20 -5.62 68.57
N ARG A 195 8.31 -4.69 68.89
CA ARG A 195 8.09 -4.23 70.28
C ARG A 195 7.67 -5.37 71.20
N ARG A 196 6.81 -6.27 70.72
CA ARG A 196 6.38 -7.43 71.51
C ARG A 196 7.54 -8.39 71.77
N ILE A 197 8.41 -8.63 70.80
CA ILE A 197 9.62 -9.44 70.96
C ILE A 197 10.54 -8.81 72.00
N GLN A 198 10.87 -7.52 71.86
CA GLN A 198 11.69 -6.79 72.83
C GLN A 198 11.14 -6.88 74.26
N HIS A 199 9.83 -6.66 74.43
CA HIS A 199 9.20 -6.79 75.73
C HIS A 199 9.32 -8.20 76.32
N LEU A 200 9.24 -9.25 75.51
CA LEU A 200 9.42 -10.64 75.97
C LEU A 200 10.88 -10.93 76.33
N GLU A 201 11.83 -10.42 75.55
CA GLU A 201 13.27 -10.52 75.81
C GLU A 201 13.65 -9.81 77.12
N ASP A 202 13.16 -8.59 77.35
CA ASP A 202 13.40 -7.83 78.58
C ASP A 202 12.84 -8.56 79.81
N HIS A 203 11.64 -9.14 79.69
CA HIS A 203 11.04 -9.93 80.76
C HIS A 203 11.84 -11.21 81.08
N LEU A 204 12.34 -11.90 80.06
CA LEU A 204 13.19 -13.09 80.25
C LEU A 204 14.50 -12.71 80.95
N LYS A 205 15.14 -11.63 80.51
CA LYS A 205 16.40 -11.15 81.09
C LYS A 205 16.25 -10.77 82.56
N ASN A 206 15.17 -10.05 82.92
CA ASN A 206 14.87 -9.72 84.31
C ASN A 206 14.63 -10.98 85.16
N TYR A 207 14.00 -12.02 84.60
CA TYR A 207 13.79 -13.31 85.28
C TYR A 207 15.10 -14.09 85.50
N GLU A 208 16.05 -13.97 84.59
CA GLU A 208 17.38 -14.57 84.72
C GLU A 208 18.24 -13.82 85.75
N GLU A 209 18.09 -12.50 85.88
CA GLU A 209 18.81 -11.67 86.87
C GLU A 209 18.26 -11.77 88.30
N THR A 210 17.01 -12.21 88.48
CA THR A 210 16.39 -12.42 89.82
C THR A 210 16.56 -13.84 90.37
N LYS A 211 17.30 -14.69 89.66
CA LYS A 211 17.57 -16.09 90.02
C LYS A 211 19.01 -16.26 90.53
#